data_AF-A0A855IJY8-F1
#
_entry.id   AF-A0A855IJY8-F1
#
_cell.length_a   1.000
_cell.length_b   1.000
_cell.length_c   1.000
_cell.angle_alpha   90.00
_cell.angle_beta   90.00
_cell.angle_gamma   90.00
#
_symmetry.space_group_name_H-M   'P 1'
#
loop_
_entity.id
_entity.type
_entity.pdbx_description
1 polymer ?
#
loop_
_entity_poly.entity_id
_entity_poly.type
_entity_poly.pdbx_seq_one_letter_code
_entity_poly.pdbx_strand_id
1 'polypeptide(L)'
;MEDKQLLVALQQHPVLDLYQLFQEVGQNRSLYALLERLSSLKEHHQLSTRLSPLIPHIEGVLSQFDSTTPDREILKAVSIQSEIQQRGHSMSRYIMTSDNHRHFAPNADLVMFGDSITEWAPWADIFRDVSIVNRGLAGDTTTGMLRRIDTTLNVKPKLVCFMAGINDLAQGYDVEHIYRNYIDMLEVWQENDIRILVQSTLYVGSKLQGLNSSVELLNSKISEYCSQQGIAFLDVNSVLSPNKLLSNEYSCDDLHLNAKAYQAWAEVLQPTIAELLK
;
A
#
# COMPACT_ATOMS: atom_id res chain seq x y z
N MET A 1 -14.92 7.01 -28.06
CA MET A 1 -13.89 8.03 -28.35
C MET A 1 -12.55 7.66 -27.73
N GLU A 2 -12.53 7.14 -26.51
CA GLU A 2 -11.31 6.76 -25.78
C GLU A 2 -10.48 5.67 -26.49
N ASP A 3 -11.10 4.57 -26.95
CA ASP A 3 -10.36 3.53 -27.69
C ASP A 3 -9.65 4.05 -28.94
N LYS A 4 -10.25 5.06 -29.60
CA LYS A 4 -9.63 5.70 -30.75
C LYS A 4 -8.37 6.47 -30.32
N GLN A 5 -8.39 7.14 -29.17
CA GLN A 5 -7.22 7.84 -28.64
C GLN A 5 -6.12 6.85 -28.21
N LEU A 6 -6.49 5.78 -27.49
CA LEU A 6 -5.55 4.72 -27.11
C LEU A 6 -4.91 4.04 -28.32
N LEU A 7 -5.71 3.75 -29.35
CA LEU A 7 -5.21 3.16 -30.60
C LEU A 7 -4.28 4.12 -31.35
N VAL A 8 -4.60 5.41 -31.40
CA VAL A 8 -3.73 6.44 -31.99
C VAL A 8 -2.39 6.49 -31.26
N ALA A 9 -2.40 6.50 -29.92
CA ALA A 9 -1.17 6.48 -29.13
C ALA A 9 -0.33 5.22 -29.43
N LEU A 10 -0.97 4.06 -29.50
CA LEU A 10 -0.32 2.79 -29.87
C LEU A 10 0.26 2.80 -31.29
N GLN A 11 -0.34 3.51 -32.24
CA GLN A 11 0.12 3.54 -33.64
C GLN A 11 1.23 4.58 -33.89
N GLN A 12 1.24 5.67 -33.14
CA GLN A 12 2.14 6.81 -33.37
C GLN A 12 3.50 6.67 -32.66
N HIS A 13 3.56 5.91 -31.58
CA HIS A 13 4.75 5.81 -30.75
C HIS A 13 5.26 4.36 -30.67
N PRO A 14 6.58 4.11 -30.79
CA PRO A 14 7.14 2.77 -30.61
C PRO A 14 7.13 2.33 -29.14
N VAL A 15 7.09 3.29 -28.21
CA VAL A 15 7.01 3.10 -26.76
C VAL A 15 6.06 4.16 -26.21
N LEU A 16 5.10 3.76 -25.36
CA LEU A 16 4.17 4.69 -24.74
C LEU A 16 4.81 5.41 -23.54
N ASP A 17 4.44 6.68 -23.38
CA ASP A 17 4.50 7.37 -22.09
C ASP A 17 3.21 7.09 -21.31
N LEU A 18 3.24 6.07 -20.45
CA LEU A 18 2.06 5.66 -19.68
C LEU A 18 1.63 6.72 -18.67
N TYR A 19 2.57 7.51 -18.15
CA TYR A 19 2.22 8.55 -17.19
C TYR A 19 1.42 9.64 -17.90
N GLN A 20 1.93 10.17 -19.01
CA GLN A 20 1.22 11.17 -19.80
C GLN A 20 -0.14 10.63 -20.29
N LEU A 21 -0.17 9.40 -20.81
CA LEU A 21 -1.41 8.80 -21.30
C LEU A 21 -2.44 8.62 -20.18
N PHE A 22 -2.01 8.21 -18.97
CA PHE A 22 -2.89 8.11 -17.82
C PHE A 22 -3.47 9.48 -17.42
N GLN A 23 -2.69 10.55 -17.49
CA GLN A 23 -3.18 11.91 -17.23
C GLN A 23 -4.22 12.37 -18.27
N GLU A 24 -4.04 12.02 -19.54
CA GLU A 24 -4.92 12.49 -20.62
C GLU A 24 -6.25 11.74 -20.69
N VAL A 25 -6.24 10.41 -20.49
CA VAL A 25 -7.43 9.56 -20.72
C VAL A 25 -7.68 8.52 -19.63
N GLY A 26 -6.81 8.42 -18.62
CA GLY A 26 -6.85 7.38 -17.57
C GLY A 26 -7.51 7.80 -16.26
N GLN A 27 -7.68 9.10 -15.98
CA GLN A 27 -8.07 9.60 -14.65
C GLN A 27 -9.42 9.10 -14.11
N ASN A 28 -10.32 8.59 -14.96
CA ASN A 28 -11.63 8.06 -14.55
C ASN A 28 -11.65 6.52 -14.37
N ARG A 29 -10.51 5.83 -14.44
CA ARG A 29 -10.39 4.38 -14.28
C ARG A 29 -9.11 4.01 -13.53
N SER A 30 -9.02 2.76 -13.05
CA SER A 30 -7.75 2.26 -12.53
C SER A 30 -6.73 2.09 -13.66
N LEU A 31 -5.46 2.26 -13.32
CA LEU A 31 -4.32 2.03 -14.21
C LEU A 31 -4.34 0.61 -14.78
N TYR A 32 -4.76 -0.38 -14.00
CA TYR A 32 -4.93 -1.75 -14.49
C TYR A 32 -5.93 -1.84 -15.63
N ALA A 33 -7.09 -1.20 -15.50
CA ALA A 33 -8.09 -1.19 -16.58
C ALA A 33 -7.56 -0.50 -17.84
N LEU A 34 -6.73 0.54 -17.70
CA LEU A 34 -6.04 1.17 -18.83
C LEU A 34 -5.05 0.20 -19.50
N LEU A 35 -4.20 -0.47 -18.72
CA LEU A 35 -3.19 -1.40 -19.22
C LEU A 35 -3.81 -2.63 -19.89
N GLU A 36 -4.87 -3.20 -19.30
CA GLU A 36 -5.63 -4.31 -19.88
C GLU A 36 -6.25 -3.89 -21.23
N ARG A 37 -6.81 -2.67 -21.31
CA ARG A 37 -7.37 -2.17 -22.56
C ARG A 37 -6.30 -1.94 -23.64
N LEU A 38 -5.16 -1.35 -23.26
CA LEU A 38 -4.02 -1.17 -24.16
C LEU A 38 -3.49 -2.50 -24.68
N SER A 39 -3.36 -3.51 -23.82
CA SER A 39 -2.92 -4.84 -24.21
C SER A 39 -3.90 -5.50 -25.20
N SER A 40 -5.21 -5.42 -24.93
CA SER A 40 -6.25 -5.94 -25.81
C SER A 40 -6.24 -5.26 -27.20
N LEU A 41 -6.10 -3.93 -27.25
CA LEU A 41 -6.01 -3.19 -28.52
C LEU A 41 -4.74 -3.53 -29.29
N LYS A 42 -3.60 -3.61 -28.60
CA LYS A 42 -2.31 -3.99 -29.19
C LYS A 42 -2.38 -5.37 -29.83
N GLU A 43 -2.99 -6.34 -29.15
CA GLU A 43 -3.17 -7.71 -29.66
C GLU A 43 -4.10 -7.76 -30.88
N HIS A 44 -5.30 -7.17 -30.78
CA HIS A 44 -6.26 -7.12 -31.88
C HIS A 44 -5.64 -6.53 -33.15
N HIS A 45 -4.91 -5.41 -33.02
CA HIS A 45 -4.33 -4.70 -34.15
C HIS A 45 -2.90 -5.14 -34.50
N GLN A 46 -2.37 -6.19 -33.87
CA GLN A 46 -1.03 -6.75 -34.11
C GLN A 46 0.09 -5.70 -34.03
N LEU A 47 -0.02 -4.77 -33.08
CA LEU A 47 0.94 -3.67 -32.92
C LEU A 47 2.16 -4.13 -32.11
N SER A 48 3.36 -3.69 -32.49
CA SER A 48 4.61 -4.02 -31.79
C SER A 48 4.96 -3.01 -30.67
N THR A 49 4.23 -1.90 -30.56
CA THR A 49 4.43 -0.82 -29.59
C THR A 49 4.59 -1.31 -28.15
N ARG A 50 5.67 -0.91 -27.48
CA ARG A 50 5.89 -1.26 -26.07
C ARG A 50 5.05 -0.36 -25.18
N LEU A 51 4.42 -0.93 -24.16
CA LEU A 51 3.68 -0.13 -23.19
C LEU A 51 4.60 0.67 -22.28
N SER A 52 5.86 0.26 -22.09
CA SER A 52 6.84 0.95 -21.26
C SER A 52 8.24 0.82 -21.86
N PRO A 53 9.15 1.78 -21.64
CA PRO A 53 10.56 1.62 -21.98
C PRO A 53 11.24 0.54 -21.13
N LEU A 54 10.70 0.25 -19.93
CA LEU A 54 11.23 -0.78 -19.04
C LEU A 54 11.06 -2.17 -19.66
N ILE A 55 12.13 -2.96 -19.60
CA ILE A 55 12.13 -4.34 -20.06
C ILE A 55 11.55 -5.21 -18.94
N PRO A 56 10.44 -5.94 -19.18
CA PRO A 56 9.91 -6.89 -18.22
C PRO A 56 10.96 -7.94 -17.82
N HIS A 57 11.00 -8.29 -16.54
CA HIS A 57 11.93 -9.32 -16.04
C HIS A 57 11.86 -10.62 -16.84
N ILE A 58 10.65 -11.02 -17.25
CA ILE A 58 10.42 -12.25 -18.03
C ILE A 58 11.14 -12.24 -19.39
N GLU A 59 11.26 -11.09 -20.06
CA GLU A 59 12.03 -11.01 -21.32
C GLU A 59 13.51 -11.35 -21.09
N GLY A 60 14.07 -10.86 -19.98
CA GLY A 60 15.44 -11.19 -19.57
C GLY A 60 15.64 -12.67 -19.25
N VAL A 61 14.66 -13.31 -18.61
CA VAL A 61 14.70 -14.76 -18.32
C VAL A 61 14.59 -15.57 -19.61
N LEU A 62 13.65 -15.22 -20.50
CA LEU A 62 13.43 -15.94 -21.77
C LEU A 62 14.65 -15.86 -22.70
N SER A 63 15.43 -14.78 -22.65
CA SER A 63 16.65 -14.62 -23.46
C SER A 63 17.76 -15.64 -23.16
N GLN A 64 17.64 -16.40 -22.07
CA GLN A 64 18.61 -17.42 -21.65
C GLN A 64 18.39 -18.77 -22.36
N PHE A 65 17.29 -18.92 -23.10
CA PHE A 65 16.87 -20.16 -23.72
C PHE A 65 16.83 -20.05 -25.24
N ASP A 66 17.10 -21.15 -25.93
CA ASP A 66 16.95 -21.25 -27.38
C ASP A 66 15.70 -22.06 -27.76
N SER A 67 15.42 -22.14 -29.06
CA SER A 67 14.25 -22.84 -29.60
C SER A 67 14.25 -24.36 -29.38
N THR A 68 15.33 -24.93 -28.84
CA THR A 68 15.44 -26.36 -28.53
C THR A 68 15.21 -26.67 -27.06
N THR A 69 15.14 -25.64 -26.21
CA THR A 69 14.90 -25.81 -24.77
C THR A 69 13.46 -26.28 -24.52
N PRO A 70 13.23 -27.36 -23.76
CA PRO A 70 11.88 -27.82 -23.45
C PRO A 70 11.10 -26.80 -22.61
N ASP A 71 9.83 -26.55 -22.93
CA ASP A 71 8.95 -25.61 -22.22
C ASP A 71 8.92 -25.81 -20.71
N ARG A 72 8.98 -27.07 -20.24
CA ARG A 72 9.00 -27.38 -18.81
C ARG A 72 10.21 -26.78 -18.08
N GLU A 73 11.37 -26.70 -18.75
CA GLU A 73 12.58 -26.14 -18.18
C GLU A 73 12.49 -24.61 -18.17
N ILE A 74 11.92 -24.02 -19.23
CA ILE A 74 11.65 -22.58 -19.30
C ILE A 74 10.69 -22.17 -18.18
N LEU A 75 9.55 -22.86 -18.03
CA LEU A 75 8.57 -22.58 -16.98
C LEU A 75 9.15 -22.71 -15.57
N LYS A 76 9.98 -23.74 -15.35
CA LYS A 76 10.68 -23.93 -14.08
C LYS A 76 11.63 -22.77 -13.80
N ALA A 77 12.41 -22.33 -14.78
CA ALA A 77 13.33 -21.21 -14.64
C ALA A 77 12.59 -19.89 -14.40
N VAL A 78 11.54 -19.60 -15.16
CA VAL A 78 10.70 -18.41 -14.98
C VAL A 78 10.10 -18.38 -13.58
N SER A 79 9.60 -19.51 -13.08
CA SER A 79 9.02 -19.61 -11.73
C SER A 79 10.07 -19.31 -10.65
N ILE A 80 11.23 -19.97 -10.72
CA ILE A 80 12.32 -19.79 -9.75
C ILE A 80 12.85 -18.34 -9.78
N GLN A 81 13.11 -17.79 -10.96
CA GLN A 81 13.65 -16.44 -11.09
C GLN A 81 12.65 -15.38 -10.62
N SER A 82 11.37 -15.56 -10.93
CA SER A 82 10.31 -14.66 -10.47
C SER A 82 10.17 -14.67 -8.95
N GLU A 83 10.24 -15.86 -8.32
CA GLU A 83 10.22 -15.98 -6.86
C GLU A 83 11.44 -15.29 -6.21
N ILE A 84 12.64 -15.53 -6.74
CA ILE A 84 13.87 -14.91 -6.24
C ILE A 84 13.78 -13.39 -6.34
N GLN A 85 13.35 -12.85 -7.48
CA GLN A 85 13.24 -11.40 -7.68
C GLN A 85 12.19 -10.79 -6.77
N GLN A 86 10.99 -11.37 -6.70
CA GLN A 86 9.90 -10.82 -5.90
C GLN A 86 10.24 -10.84 -4.40
N ARG A 87 10.72 -11.98 -3.89
CA ARG A 87 11.11 -12.10 -2.46
C ARG A 87 12.37 -11.30 -2.15
N GLY A 88 13.34 -11.28 -3.04
CA GLY A 88 14.57 -10.51 -2.88
C GLY A 88 14.27 -9.02 -2.77
N HIS A 89 13.40 -8.49 -3.64
CA HIS A 89 12.97 -7.10 -3.58
C HIS A 89 12.20 -6.78 -2.30
N SER A 90 11.18 -7.56 -1.95
CA SER A 90 10.38 -7.28 -0.75
C SER A 90 11.19 -7.42 0.55
N MET A 91 12.00 -8.48 0.68
CA MET A 91 12.82 -8.71 1.88
C MET A 91 13.96 -7.73 2.01
N SER A 92 14.61 -7.33 0.91
CA SER A 92 15.65 -6.28 0.99
C SER A 92 15.07 -4.95 1.43
N ARG A 93 13.87 -4.57 0.94
CA ARG A 93 13.16 -3.38 1.41
C ARG A 93 12.85 -3.48 2.90
N TYR A 94 12.33 -4.62 3.37
CA TYR A 94 12.03 -4.83 4.79
C TYR A 94 13.28 -4.73 5.67
N ILE A 95 14.35 -5.45 5.32
CA ILE A 95 15.61 -5.49 6.08
C ILE A 95 16.21 -4.09 6.16
N MET A 96 16.41 -3.44 5.01
CA MET A 96 17.08 -2.13 4.97
C MET A 96 16.24 -1.02 5.63
N THR A 97 14.92 -1.02 5.42
CA THR A 97 14.05 0.02 6.00
C THR A 97 13.92 -0.14 7.51
N SER A 98 13.77 -1.37 7.99
CA SER A 98 13.73 -1.63 9.44
C SER A 98 15.08 -1.32 10.11
N ASP A 99 16.21 -1.63 9.47
CA ASP A 99 17.54 -1.24 9.94
C ASP A 99 17.69 0.30 10.00
N ASN A 100 17.34 1.00 8.92
CA ASN A 100 17.36 2.47 8.88
C ASN A 100 16.48 3.09 9.97
N HIS A 101 15.28 2.56 10.21
CA HIS A 101 14.39 3.07 11.26
C HIS A 101 14.93 2.83 12.68
N ARG A 102 15.73 1.77 12.89
CA ARG A 102 16.43 1.53 14.17
C ARG A 102 17.63 2.45 14.32
N HIS A 103 18.40 2.65 13.26
CA HIS A 103 19.61 3.45 13.27
C HIS A 103 19.31 4.95 13.40
N PHE A 104 18.40 5.46 12.57
CA PHE A 104 17.99 6.87 12.56
C PHE A 104 16.72 7.07 13.40
N ALA A 105 16.92 7.18 14.72
CA ALA A 105 15.85 7.31 15.71
C ALA A 105 15.89 8.69 16.43
N PRO A 106 15.51 9.79 15.77
CA PRO A 106 15.38 11.08 16.44
C PRO A 106 14.21 11.04 17.45
N ASN A 107 14.25 11.86 18.49
CA ASN A 107 13.05 12.07 19.31
C ASN A 107 11.95 12.70 18.44
N ALA A 108 10.72 12.22 18.56
CA ALA A 108 9.56 12.77 17.88
C ALA A 108 8.33 12.72 18.80
N ASP A 109 7.39 13.64 18.63
CA ASP A 109 6.14 13.63 19.39
C ASP A 109 5.16 12.59 18.83
N LEU A 110 5.19 12.39 17.51
CA LEU A 110 4.25 11.53 16.78
C LEU A 110 4.98 10.53 15.87
N VAL A 111 4.51 9.28 15.88
CA VAL A 111 4.89 8.24 14.93
C VAL A 111 3.68 7.87 14.07
N MET A 112 3.85 7.90 12.75
CA MET A 112 2.94 7.24 11.81
C MET A 112 3.46 5.83 11.55
N PHE A 113 2.75 4.78 11.99
CA PHE A 113 3.19 3.39 11.90
C PHE A 113 2.23 2.57 11.05
N GLY A 114 2.75 1.90 10.02
CA GLY A 114 1.93 1.16 9.08
C GLY A 114 2.70 0.53 7.94
N ASP A 115 1.99 0.22 6.87
CA ASP A 115 2.49 -0.38 5.64
C ASP A 115 2.80 0.68 4.55
N SER A 116 2.64 0.32 3.26
CA SER A 116 2.86 1.22 2.11
C SER A 116 1.94 2.43 2.14
N ILE A 117 0.70 2.28 2.58
CA ILE A 117 -0.28 3.39 2.60
C ILE A 117 0.19 4.48 3.58
N THR A 118 0.82 4.07 4.68
CA THR A 118 1.45 5.00 5.63
C THR A 118 2.79 5.50 5.11
N GLU A 119 3.61 4.64 4.49
CA GLU A 119 4.94 5.01 3.99
C GLU A 119 4.88 6.12 2.92
N TRP A 120 3.93 6.06 2.00
CA TRP A 120 3.90 6.93 0.83
C TRP A 120 3.40 8.34 1.12
N ALA A 121 2.76 8.55 2.26
CA ALA A 121 2.27 9.87 2.62
C ALA A 121 3.43 10.79 3.05
N PRO A 122 3.44 12.05 2.61
CA PRO A 122 4.41 13.05 3.05
C PRO A 122 3.99 13.64 4.41
N TRP A 123 3.91 12.82 5.46
CA TRP A 123 3.33 13.22 6.74
C TRP A 123 3.99 14.45 7.38
N ALA A 124 5.31 14.62 7.21
CA ALA A 124 6.02 15.80 7.69
C ALA A 124 5.65 17.09 6.93
N ASP A 125 5.27 16.97 5.65
CA ASP A 125 4.82 18.12 4.85
C ASP A 125 3.37 18.50 5.16
N ILE A 126 2.56 17.51 5.59
CA ILE A 126 1.16 17.64 6.00
C ILE A 126 1.07 18.24 7.41
N PHE A 127 1.78 17.68 8.39
CA PHE A 127 1.73 18.07 9.80
C PHE A 127 2.97 18.85 10.24
N ARG A 128 3.18 20.02 9.64
CA ARG A 128 4.42 20.81 9.77
C ARG A 128 4.75 21.28 11.18
N ASP A 129 3.73 21.44 12.02
CA ASP A 129 3.87 21.96 13.39
C ASP A 129 4.05 20.83 14.43
N VAL A 130 4.14 19.57 14.00
CA VAL A 130 4.30 18.41 14.87
C VAL A 130 5.62 17.71 14.55
N SER A 131 6.45 17.45 15.56
CA SER A 131 7.64 16.61 15.37
C SER A 131 7.20 15.17 15.08
N ILE A 132 7.32 14.75 13.82
CA ILE A 132 6.75 13.51 13.31
C ILE A 132 7.81 12.64 12.63
N VAL A 133 7.71 11.32 12.82
CA VAL A 133 8.45 10.35 12.01
C VAL A 133 7.49 9.42 11.29
N ASN A 134 7.79 9.15 10.01
CA ASN A 134 7.14 8.09 9.27
C ASN A 134 7.87 6.77 9.54
N ARG A 135 7.14 5.78 10.06
CA ARG A 135 7.58 4.40 10.27
C ARG A 135 6.70 3.44 9.45
N GLY A 136 6.25 3.88 8.28
CA GLY A 136 5.62 3.05 7.24
C GLY A 136 6.64 2.14 6.54
N LEU A 137 6.19 0.98 6.07
CA LEU A 137 7.02 0.03 5.30
C LEU A 137 6.17 -0.71 4.27
N ALA A 138 6.44 -0.51 2.98
CA ALA A 138 5.65 -1.11 1.90
C ALA A 138 5.65 -2.64 1.92
N GLY A 139 4.46 -3.22 1.78
CA GLY A 139 4.24 -4.66 1.80
C GLY A 139 4.32 -5.31 3.18
N ASP A 140 4.47 -4.51 4.24
CA ASP A 140 4.55 -5.03 5.60
C ASP A 140 3.22 -5.63 6.06
N THR A 141 3.30 -6.72 6.82
CA THR A 141 2.16 -7.38 7.46
C THR A 141 2.16 -7.09 8.95
N THR A 142 1.06 -7.35 9.65
CA THR A 142 1.01 -7.17 11.11
C THR A 142 2.09 -7.98 11.85
N THR A 143 2.45 -9.17 11.32
CA THR A 143 3.57 -9.97 11.84
C THR A 143 4.92 -9.26 11.67
N GLY A 144 5.14 -8.61 10.52
CA GLY A 144 6.36 -7.86 10.27
C GLY A 144 6.41 -6.57 11.09
N MET A 145 5.28 -5.90 11.27
CA MET A 145 5.16 -4.73 12.14
C MET A 145 5.53 -5.05 13.59
N LEU A 146 5.04 -6.16 14.16
CA LEU A 146 5.46 -6.64 15.49
C LEU A 146 6.98 -6.83 15.60
N ARG A 147 7.62 -7.41 14.57
CA ARG A 147 9.08 -7.62 14.54
C ARG A 147 9.90 -6.33 14.52
N ARG A 148 9.28 -5.17 14.24
CA ARG A 148 9.94 -3.86 14.22
C ARG A 148 9.24 -2.83 15.09
N ILE A 149 8.41 -3.26 16.04
CA ILE A 149 7.72 -2.34 16.95
C ILE A 149 8.71 -1.51 17.77
N ASP A 150 9.92 -2.02 18.02
CA ASP A 150 11.00 -1.29 18.65
C ASP A 150 11.35 0.03 17.92
N THR A 151 11.14 0.09 16.60
CA THR A 151 11.37 1.31 15.81
C THR A 151 10.43 2.47 16.15
N THR A 152 9.27 2.18 16.75
CA THR A 152 8.37 3.21 17.29
C THR A 152 8.80 3.64 18.68
N LEU A 153 9.36 2.73 19.49
CA LEU A 153 9.79 3.02 20.86
C LEU A 153 11.09 3.86 20.89
N ASN A 154 12.02 3.57 19.98
CA ASN A 154 13.34 4.20 19.94
C ASN A 154 13.30 5.73 19.73
N VAL A 155 12.18 6.25 19.20
CA VAL A 155 11.96 7.69 18.97
C VAL A 155 11.19 8.39 20.09
N LYS A 156 10.86 7.66 21.17
CA LYS A 156 10.20 8.16 22.39
C LYS A 156 8.94 9.01 22.12
N PRO A 157 7.96 8.47 21.38
CA PRO A 157 6.78 9.21 20.97
C PRO A 157 5.84 9.47 22.14
N LYS A 158 5.07 10.56 22.03
CA LYS A 158 3.88 10.77 22.86
C LYS A 158 2.67 10.05 22.30
N LEU A 159 2.61 9.92 20.97
CA LEU A 159 1.50 9.34 20.22
C LEU A 159 2.00 8.45 19.08
N VAL A 160 1.40 7.27 18.95
CA VAL A 160 1.51 6.43 17.75
C VAL A 160 0.16 6.41 17.03
N CYS A 161 0.16 6.84 15.77
CA CYS A 161 -0.97 6.64 14.84
C CYS A 161 -0.70 5.39 14.02
N PHE A 162 -1.64 4.44 14.05
CA PHE A 162 -1.40 3.07 13.59
C PHE A 162 -2.49 2.58 12.63
N MET A 163 -2.08 1.97 11.51
CA MET A 163 -2.96 1.30 10.54
C MET A 163 -2.23 0.13 9.87
N ALA A 164 -2.89 -1.01 9.70
CA ALA A 164 -2.31 -2.22 9.09
C ALA A 164 -3.39 -3.20 8.59
N GLY A 165 -2.97 -4.37 8.13
CA GLY A 165 -3.84 -5.52 7.90
C GLY A 165 -4.19 -5.81 6.44
N ILE A 166 -4.12 -4.83 5.54
CA ILE A 166 -4.50 -5.06 4.13
C ILE A 166 -3.55 -6.04 3.42
N ASN A 167 -2.25 -6.00 3.72
CA ASN A 167 -1.27 -6.93 3.16
C ASN A 167 -1.44 -8.35 3.71
N ASP A 168 -1.82 -8.50 4.98
CA ASP A 168 -2.15 -9.79 5.58
C ASP A 168 -3.33 -10.42 4.84
N LEU A 169 -4.41 -9.65 4.64
CA LEU A 169 -5.59 -10.10 3.90
C LEU A 169 -5.26 -10.46 2.45
N ALA A 170 -4.47 -9.65 1.77
CA ALA A 170 -4.02 -9.91 0.39
C ALA A 170 -3.15 -11.18 0.27
N GLN A 171 -2.47 -11.58 1.35
CA GLN A 171 -1.69 -12.82 1.43
C GLN A 171 -2.51 -14.02 1.93
N GLY A 172 -3.79 -13.83 2.26
CA GLY A 172 -4.71 -14.89 2.67
C GLY A 172 -4.65 -15.24 4.16
N TYR A 173 -4.06 -14.39 5.01
CA TYR A 173 -4.16 -14.55 6.47
C TYR A 173 -5.58 -14.26 6.94
N ASP A 174 -6.04 -15.00 7.95
CA ASP A 174 -7.36 -14.79 8.53
C ASP A 174 -7.41 -13.54 9.44
N VAL A 175 -8.63 -13.00 9.62
CA VAL A 175 -8.86 -11.80 10.42
C VAL A 175 -8.47 -11.97 11.89
N GLU A 176 -8.59 -13.18 12.45
CA GLU A 176 -8.25 -13.42 13.86
C GLU A 176 -6.74 -13.36 14.10
N HIS A 177 -5.93 -13.81 13.15
CA HIS A 177 -4.47 -13.65 13.16
C HIS A 177 -4.07 -12.19 13.20
N ILE A 178 -4.66 -11.38 12.33
CA ILE A 178 -4.41 -9.93 12.25
C ILE A 178 -4.85 -9.25 13.56
N TYR A 179 -6.03 -9.60 14.06
CA TYR A 179 -6.59 -9.06 15.29
C TYR A 179 -5.71 -9.35 16.52
N ARG A 180 -5.16 -10.57 16.65
CA ARG A 180 -4.22 -10.89 17.73
C ARG A 180 -2.96 -10.04 17.65
N ASN A 181 -2.37 -9.90 16.47
CA ASN A 181 -1.20 -9.05 16.29
C ASN A 181 -1.49 -7.58 16.61
N TYR A 182 -2.70 -7.10 16.31
CA TYR A 182 -3.15 -5.76 16.73
C TYR A 182 -3.09 -5.64 18.26
N ILE A 183 -3.70 -6.57 18.99
CA ILE A 183 -3.69 -6.57 20.47
C ILE A 183 -2.24 -6.54 20.99
N ASP A 184 -1.38 -7.44 20.50
CA ASP A 184 0.01 -7.51 20.94
C ASP A 184 0.75 -6.17 20.73
N MET A 185 0.51 -5.47 19.62
CA MET A 185 1.10 -4.15 19.38
C MET A 185 0.52 -3.06 20.31
N LEU A 186 -0.78 -3.07 20.54
CA LEU A 186 -1.46 -2.12 21.43
C LEU A 186 -0.96 -2.26 22.87
N GLU A 187 -0.83 -3.49 23.37
CA GLU A 187 -0.31 -3.79 24.70
C GLU A 187 1.12 -3.24 24.87
N VAL A 188 2.00 -3.45 23.90
CA VAL A 188 3.38 -2.91 23.93
C VAL A 188 3.40 -1.38 24.08
N TRP A 189 2.55 -0.65 23.35
CA TRP A 189 2.51 0.81 23.49
C TRP A 189 1.88 1.27 24.80
N GLN A 190 0.83 0.59 25.29
CA GLN A 190 0.23 0.89 26.59
C GLN A 190 1.21 0.66 27.75
N GLU A 191 1.96 -0.44 27.73
CA GLU A 191 3.00 -0.75 28.75
C GLU A 191 4.14 0.27 28.77
N ASN A 192 4.34 1.00 27.67
CA ASN A 192 5.35 2.06 27.56
C ASN A 192 4.77 3.48 27.75
N ASP A 193 3.53 3.59 28.26
CA ASP A 193 2.83 4.86 28.48
C ASP A 193 2.67 5.72 27.22
N ILE A 194 2.59 5.09 26.04
CA ILE A 194 2.43 5.77 24.75
C ILE A 194 0.94 5.85 24.42
N ARG A 195 0.46 7.05 24.03
CA ARG A 195 -0.92 7.21 23.54
C ARG A 195 -1.04 6.59 22.15
N ILE A 196 -2.20 6.01 21.85
CA ILE A 196 -2.42 5.29 20.61
C ILE A 196 -3.67 5.83 19.92
N LEU A 197 -3.54 6.09 18.62
CA LEU A 197 -4.66 6.33 17.72
C LEU A 197 -4.68 5.24 16.66
N VAL A 198 -5.62 4.31 16.80
CA VAL A 198 -5.85 3.26 15.81
C VAL A 198 -6.71 3.81 14.69
N GLN A 199 -6.35 3.54 13.44
CA GLN A 199 -7.09 3.95 12.26
C GLN A 199 -7.70 2.71 11.60
N SER A 200 -8.89 2.86 11.03
CA SER A 200 -9.53 1.79 10.25
C SER A 200 -8.62 1.32 9.11
N THR A 201 -8.47 0.02 8.94
CA THR A 201 -7.94 -0.57 7.70
C THR A 201 -8.78 -0.07 6.53
N LEU A 202 -8.15 0.46 5.49
CA LEU A 202 -8.90 1.04 4.37
C LEU A 202 -9.59 -0.05 3.54
N TYR A 203 -10.82 0.24 3.10
CA TYR A 203 -11.42 -0.50 1.99
C TYR A 203 -10.59 -0.29 0.72
N VAL A 204 -10.64 -1.26 -0.17
CA VAL A 204 -9.95 -1.24 -1.48
C VAL A 204 -10.93 -1.03 -2.63
N GLY A 205 -10.38 -0.74 -3.80
CA GLY A 205 -11.12 -0.47 -5.04
C GLY A 205 -11.63 -1.73 -5.72
N SER A 206 -12.24 -1.56 -6.90
CA SER A 206 -13.05 -2.59 -7.55
C SER A 206 -12.29 -3.88 -7.87
N LYS A 207 -11.00 -3.78 -8.25
CA LYS A 207 -10.18 -4.96 -8.56
C LYS A 207 -9.91 -5.83 -7.34
N LEU A 208 -9.82 -5.23 -6.16
CA LEU A 208 -9.47 -5.90 -4.91
C LEU A 208 -10.67 -6.06 -3.96
N GLN A 209 -11.88 -5.68 -4.39
CA GLN A 209 -13.09 -5.64 -3.56
C GLN A 209 -13.43 -6.94 -2.83
N GLY A 210 -12.90 -8.08 -3.28
CA GLY A 210 -13.01 -9.36 -2.57
C GLY A 210 -12.44 -9.33 -1.15
N LEU A 211 -11.56 -8.37 -0.84
CA LEU A 211 -11.00 -8.17 0.50
C LEU A 211 -11.91 -7.36 1.43
N ASN A 212 -12.88 -6.59 0.89
CA ASN A 212 -13.62 -5.60 1.67
C ASN A 212 -14.52 -6.20 2.76
N SER A 213 -15.00 -7.44 2.59
CA SER A 213 -15.74 -8.14 3.65
C SER A 213 -14.84 -8.47 4.85
N SER A 214 -13.60 -8.87 4.61
CA SER A 214 -12.60 -9.11 5.66
C SER A 214 -12.11 -7.82 6.30
N VAL A 215 -11.95 -6.75 5.51
CA VAL A 215 -11.64 -5.40 6.03
C VAL A 215 -12.74 -4.92 6.98
N GLU A 216 -14.02 -5.09 6.60
CA GLU A 216 -15.14 -4.72 7.45
C GLU A 216 -15.15 -5.50 8.77
N LEU A 217 -14.97 -6.82 8.70
CA LEU A 217 -14.91 -7.67 9.89
C LEU A 217 -13.75 -7.28 10.81
N LEU A 218 -12.57 -7.05 10.24
CA LEU A 218 -11.36 -6.64 10.97
C LEU A 218 -11.59 -5.29 11.69
N ASN A 219 -12.08 -4.28 10.96
CA ASN A 219 -12.36 -2.96 11.53
C ASN A 219 -13.41 -3.02 12.64
N SER A 220 -14.46 -3.82 12.48
CA SER A 220 -15.47 -4.02 13.53
C SER A 220 -14.82 -4.54 14.81
N LYS A 221 -14.02 -5.61 14.73
CA LYS A 221 -13.35 -6.20 15.90
C LYS A 221 -12.38 -5.23 16.57
N ILE A 222 -11.56 -4.53 15.79
CA ILE A 222 -10.57 -3.58 16.32
C ILE A 222 -11.28 -2.40 17.00
N SER A 223 -12.31 -1.84 16.37
CA SER A 223 -13.04 -0.70 16.92
C SER A 223 -13.73 -1.06 18.24
N GLU A 224 -14.32 -2.26 18.34
CA GLU A 224 -14.91 -2.79 19.56
C GLU A 224 -13.86 -2.96 20.67
N TYR A 225 -12.71 -3.57 20.37
CA TYR A 225 -11.62 -3.71 21.33
C TYR A 225 -11.10 -2.35 21.81
N CYS A 226 -10.88 -1.40 20.89
CA CYS A 226 -10.44 -0.05 21.23
C CYS A 226 -11.43 0.63 22.18
N SER A 227 -12.74 0.51 21.91
CA SER A 227 -13.78 1.05 22.79
C SER A 227 -13.76 0.41 24.18
N GLN A 228 -13.48 -0.89 24.30
CA GLN A 228 -13.42 -1.59 25.58
C GLN A 228 -12.18 -1.21 26.39
N GLN A 229 -11.04 -0.95 25.74
CA GLN A 229 -9.78 -0.58 26.37
C GLN A 229 -9.58 0.94 26.55
N GLY A 230 -10.52 1.76 26.07
CA GLY A 230 -10.38 3.22 26.09
C GLY A 230 -9.27 3.73 25.16
N ILE A 231 -8.95 2.99 24.10
CA ILE A 231 -8.00 3.38 23.05
C ILE A 231 -8.74 4.17 21.98
N ALA A 232 -8.15 5.24 21.48
CA ALA A 232 -8.75 6.05 20.42
C ALA A 232 -8.79 5.28 19.09
N PHE A 233 -9.95 5.27 18.44
CA PHE A 233 -10.15 4.70 17.10
C PHE A 233 -10.73 5.75 16.15
N LEU A 234 -10.15 5.89 14.96
CA LEU A 234 -10.60 6.80 13.91
C LEU A 234 -11.02 6.01 12.66
N ASP A 235 -12.29 6.14 12.28
CA ASP A 235 -12.79 5.58 11.03
C ASP A 235 -12.48 6.50 9.84
N VAL A 236 -11.34 6.22 9.18
CA VAL A 236 -10.88 6.94 7.99
C VAL A 236 -11.74 6.60 6.77
N ASN A 237 -12.35 5.41 6.74
CA ASN A 237 -13.21 5.01 5.62
C ASN A 237 -14.46 5.88 5.50
N SER A 238 -14.89 6.55 6.58
CA SER A 238 -16.00 7.49 6.55
C SER A 238 -15.85 8.59 5.49
N VAL A 239 -14.61 8.99 5.15
CA VAL A 239 -14.32 10.00 4.12
C VAL A 239 -13.73 9.42 2.83
N LEU A 240 -12.93 8.35 2.92
CA LEU A 240 -12.28 7.77 1.72
C LEU A 240 -13.16 6.76 0.99
N SER A 241 -13.98 6.02 1.72
CA SER A 241 -14.72 4.86 1.22
C SER A 241 -16.09 4.72 1.90
N PRO A 242 -16.95 5.77 1.91
CA PRO A 242 -18.23 5.75 2.62
C PRO A 242 -19.19 4.66 2.12
N ASN A 243 -18.98 4.19 0.89
CA ASN A 243 -19.73 3.09 0.27
C ASN A 243 -19.00 1.74 0.35
N LYS A 244 -18.02 1.60 1.26
CA LYS A 244 -17.17 0.40 1.44
C LYS A 244 -16.37 0.01 0.20
N LEU A 245 -16.02 1.00 -0.62
CA LEU A 245 -15.25 0.84 -1.84
C LEU A 245 -14.42 2.10 -2.05
N LEU A 246 -13.11 1.92 -2.29
CA LEU A 246 -12.21 3.04 -2.57
C LEU A 246 -12.45 3.53 -4.01
N SER A 247 -12.73 4.82 -4.14
CA SER A 247 -12.98 5.46 -5.44
C SER A 247 -11.68 5.65 -6.24
N ASN A 248 -11.78 5.57 -7.57
CA ASN A 248 -10.68 5.93 -8.49
C ASN A 248 -10.31 7.43 -8.42
N GLU A 249 -11.15 8.26 -7.80
CA GLU A 249 -10.77 9.65 -7.47
C GLU A 249 -9.63 9.69 -6.44
N TYR A 250 -9.50 8.66 -5.59
CA TYR A 250 -8.55 8.58 -4.50
C TYR A 250 -7.39 7.62 -4.76
N SER A 251 -7.52 6.73 -5.74
CA SER A 251 -6.50 5.73 -6.09
C SER A 251 -6.44 5.50 -7.60
N CYS A 252 -5.26 5.18 -8.11
CA CYS A 252 -5.10 4.71 -9.49
C CYS A 252 -4.84 3.21 -9.60
N ASP A 253 -4.64 2.50 -8.49
CA ASP A 253 -4.28 1.07 -8.48
C ASP A 253 -5.21 0.23 -7.58
N ASP A 254 -6.33 0.80 -7.17
CA ASP A 254 -7.35 0.21 -6.30
C ASP A 254 -6.87 -0.02 -4.84
N LEU A 255 -5.70 0.49 -4.44
CA LEU A 255 -5.14 0.29 -3.09
C LEU A 255 -4.51 1.54 -2.51
N HIS A 256 -3.56 2.15 -3.22
CA HIS A 256 -2.75 3.25 -2.72
C HIS A 256 -3.37 4.60 -3.03
N LEU A 257 -3.07 5.57 -2.16
CA LEU A 257 -3.74 6.85 -2.12
C LEU A 257 -2.99 7.90 -2.94
N ASN A 258 -3.75 8.78 -3.59
CA ASN A 258 -3.21 9.98 -4.22
C ASN A 258 -3.29 11.20 -3.26
N ALA A 259 -2.84 12.36 -3.74
CA ALA A 259 -2.80 13.58 -2.93
C ALA A 259 -4.19 14.02 -2.39
N LYS A 260 -5.27 13.86 -3.17
CA LYS A 260 -6.63 14.20 -2.72
C LYS A 260 -7.05 13.32 -1.54
N ALA A 261 -6.75 12.04 -1.62
CA ALA A 261 -7.07 11.08 -0.58
C ALA A 261 -6.27 11.35 0.70
N TYR A 262 -4.96 11.62 0.58
CA TYR A 262 -4.14 12.00 1.73
C TYR A 262 -4.59 13.32 2.36
N GLN A 263 -5.08 14.28 1.57
CA GLN A 263 -5.68 15.50 2.10
C GLN A 263 -6.94 15.19 2.92
N ALA A 264 -7.90 14.43 2.36
CA ALA A 264 -9.13 14.07 3.06
C ALA A 264 -8.85 13.26 4.34
N TRP A 265 -7.86 12.37 4.31
CA TRP A 265 -7.41 11.65 5.50
C TRP A 265 -6.79 12.59 6.54
N ALA A 266 -5.89 13.50 6.13
CA ALA A 266 -5.28 14.45 7.04
C ALA A 266 -6.31 15.36 7.74
N GLU A 267 -7.35 15.80 7.01
CA GLU A 267 -8.43 16.64 7.54
C GLU A 267 -9.19 15.96 8.69
N VAL A 268 -9.42 14.64 8.62
CA VAL A 268 -10.07 13.89 9.73
C VAL A 268 -9.10 13.52 10.84
N LEU A 269 -7.81 13.38 10.54
CA LEU A 269 -6.79 12.97 11.49
C LEU A 269 -6.33 14.14 12.39
N GLN A 270 -6.26 15.35 11.84
CA GLN A 270 -5.69 16.53 12.50
C GLN A 270 -6.35 16.89 13.84
N PRO A 271 -7.69 16.93 13.99
CA PRO A 271 -8.31 17.27 15.27
C PRO A 271 -7.99 16.26 16.37
N THR A 272 -8.02 14.96 16.03
CA THR A 272 -7.75 13.88 16.98
C THR A 272 -6.27 13.84 17.40
N ILE A 273 -5.34 14.05 16.46
CA ILE A 273 -3.92 14.22 16.80
C ILE A 273 -3.72 15.40 17.75
N ALA A 274 -4.32 16.55 17.45
CA ALA A 274 -4.17 17.75 18.27
C ALA A 274 -4.75 17.57 19.68
N GLU A 275 -5.82 16.79 19.84
CA GLU A 275 -6.35 16.41 21.14
C GLU A 275 -5.42 15.45 21.90
N LEU A 276 -4.96 14.40 21.23
CA LEU A 276 -4.10 13.37 21.81
C LEU A 276 -2.64 13.79 22.01
N LEU A 277 -2.21 14.97 21.56
CA LEU A 277 -0.88 15.50 21.82
C LEU A 277 -0.84 16.59 22.90
N LYS A 278 -2.00 17.11 23.34
CA LYS A 278 -2.09 18.00 24.50
C LYS A 278 -1.58 17.33 25.77
#